data_AF-A5GJE1-F1
#
_entry.id   AF-A5GJE1-F1
#
_cell.length_a   1.000
_cell.length_b   1.000
_cell.length_c   1.000
_cell.angle_alpha   90.00
_cell.angle_beta   90.00
_cell.angle_gamma   90.00
#
_symmetry.space_group_name_H-M   'P 1'
#
loop_
_entity.id
_entity.type
_entity.pdbx_description
1 polymer ?
#
loop_
_entity_poly.entity_id
_entity_poly.type
_entity_poly.pdbx_seq_one_letter_code
_entity_poly.pdbx_strand_id
1 'polypeptide(L)'
;MTLRLLLVRHGLSSFNVERRIQGRDDLSTLTETGEDQARRTGTALADVPITAVYSSPLQRAASTTAGVLAARSDALEPCFEEGLLEIDLEPWSGLTAAERAERFPEEYAAWRSHPEQLELCRHDGTRYRPLQELMQQASQFLDALLARHPVDGNDTVLLVGHNAILRCLITTLLGNPAGGFRRLRLDNASLSVFNLIPQGSGHQVQIECLNSTAHLNPPLPPKGAGARMILVRHGETNWNRDGRFQGQIDIPLNSNGHAQAEAARAFLETVSIQRAYSSAMSRPRQTAEGILRSHPGVPLTVTRGLVEIGHGLWEGKLESEIRAEWAELLDEWKRTPETVQMPEGETIQDVWERSVRSWNTIADSLDASETALVVAHDAVNKTILCSLLGLSAGDIWAVKQGNGGVTVVDMPTEPGQPAVVACLNLTSHLGGVLDRTAAGAL
;
A
#
# COMPACT_ATOMS: atom_id res chain seq x y z
N MET A 1 13.66 -4.41 17.13
CA MET A 1 14.49 -3.52 16.31
C MET A 1 14.12 -3.81 14.86
N THR A 2 13.79 -2.79 14.09
CA THR A 2 13.33 -2.92 12.70
C THR A 2 13.82 -1.74 11.90
N LEU A 3 14.34 -1.97 10.69
CA LEU A 3 14.58 -0.89 9.75
C LEU A 3 13.24 -0.42 9.17
N ARG A 4 12.92 0.86 9.28
CA ARG A 4 11.75 1.48 8.67
C ARG A 4 12.16 2.33 7.47
N LEU A 5 11.50 2.13 6.34
CA LEU A 5 11.68 2.94 5.14
C LEU A 5 10.43 3.80 4.91
N LEU A 6 10.62 5.11 4.77
CA LEU A 6 9.61 6.09 4.42
C LEU A 6 9.84 6.50 2.97
N LEU A 7 8.97 6.10 2.05
CA LEU A 7 9.10 6.40 0.62
C LEU A 7 8.16 7.53 0.25
N VAL A 8 8.70 8.65 -0.25
CA VAL A 8 7.95 9.83 -0.69
C VAL A 8 8.18 10.08 -2.17
N ARG A 9 7.10 10.14 -2.95
CA ARG A 9 7.17 10.60 -4.34
C ARG A 9 7.31 12.13 -4.37
N HIS A 10 8.07 12.69 -5.31
CA HIS A 10 8.15 14.13 -5.49
C HIS A 10 6.77 14.81 -5.61
N GLY A 11 6.67 16.06 -5.17
CA GLY A 11 5.47 16.89 -5.28
C GLY A 11 5.05 17.15 -6.73
N LEU A 12 3.84 17.69 -6.92
CA LEU A 12 3.26 17.94 -8.24
C LEU A 12 4.15 18.89 -9.07
N SER A 13 4.64 18.41 -10.22
CA SER A 13 5.43 19.21 -11.16
C SER A 13 4.62 19.76 -12.34
N SER A 14 5.17 20.74 -13.06
CA SER A 14 4.56 21.29 -14.29
C SER A 14 4.22 20.19 -15.30
N PHE A 15 5.13 19.24 -15.53
CA PHE A 15 4.89 18.12 -16.45
C PHE A 15 3.89 17.09 -15.92
N ASN A 16 3.66 16.99 -14.60
CA ASN A 16 2.52 16.22 -14.11
C ASN A 16 1.19 16.85 -14.52
N VAL A 17 1.07 18.18 -14.40
CA VAL A 17 -0.12 18.93 -14.82
C VAL A 17 -0.34 18.80 -16.33
N GLU A 18 0.73 18.95 -17.12
CA GLU A 18 0.70 18.83 -18.58
C GLU A 18 0.60 17.39 -19.10
N ARG A 19 0.70 16.39 -18.21
CA ARG A 19 0.72 14.95 -18.55
C ARG A 19 1.83 14.57 -19.55
N ARG A 20 3.00 15.18 -19.38
CA ARG A 20 4.23 14.91 -20.14
C ARG A 20 5.15 13.94 -19.40
N ILE A 21 5.99 13.23 -20.14
CA ILE A 21 7.05 12.39 -19.56
C ILE A 21 8.19 13.28 -19.08
N GLN A 22 8.64 13.04 -17.86
CA GLN A 22 9.75 13.77 -17.21
C GLN A 22 11.08 13.03 -17.28
N GLY A 23 11.06 11.70 -17.44
CA GLY A 23 12.26 10.86 -17.48
C GLY A 23 13.33 11.28 -16.46
N ARG A 24 14.57 11.43 -16.96
CA ARG A 24 15.75 11.87 -16.20
C ARG A 24 16.13 13.33 -16.44
N ASP A 25 15.25 14.12 -17.03
CA ASP A 25 15.50 15.54 -17.26
C ASP A 25 14.94 16.42 -16.14
N ASP A 26 15.47 17.64 -16.08
CA ASP A 26 15.02 18.72 -15.20
C ASP A 26 14.26 19.80 -15.99
N LEU A 27 13.51 19.41 -17.04
CA LEU A 27 12.68 20.35 -17.81
C LEU A 27 11.43 20.79 -17.04
N SER A 28 11.11 20.13 -15.93
CA SER A 28 9.95 20.43 -15.10
C SER A 28 10.36 20.80 -13.68
N THR A 29 9.64 21.77 -13.11
CA THR A 29 9.80 22.23 -11.74
C THR A 29 8.57 21.86 -10.92
N LEU A 30 8.69 21.94 -9.59
CA LEU A 30 7.50 21.88 -8.74
C LEU A 30 6.57 23.07 -9.04
N THR A 31 5.27 22.80 -8.98
CA THR A 31 4.23 23.83 -8.92
C THR A 31 4.10 24.36 -7.50
N GLU A 32 3.42 25.49 -7.30
CA GLU A 32 3.07 25.98 -5.96
C GLU A 32 2.30 24.91 -5.15
N THR A 33 1.42 24.15 -5.79
CA THR A 33 0.75 23.00 -5.17
C THR A 33 1.75 21.90 -4.78
N GLY A 34 2.76 21.64 -5.62
CA GLY A 34 3.81 20.67 -5.32
C GLY A 34 4.71 21.09 -4.15
N GLU A 35 4.97 22.38 -4.00
CA GLU A 35 5.70 22.95 -2.87
C GLU A 35 4.87 22.86 -1.57
N ASP A 36 3.57 23.18 -1.62
CA ASP A 36 2.65 23.00 -0.50
C ASP A 36 2.57 21.53 -0.07
N GLN A 37 2.46 20.63 -1.05
CA GLN A 37 2.49 19.19 -0.81
C GLN A 37 3.76 18.75 -0.06
N ALA A 38 4.93 19.21 -0.48
CA ALA A 38 6.20 18.90 0.19
C ALA A 38 6.21 19.37 1.65
N ARG A 39 5.77 20.62 1.89
CA ARG A 39 5.67 21.21 3.24
C ARG A 39 4.71 20.44 4.14
N ARG A 40 3.55 20.03 3.60
CA ARG A 40 2.56 19.22 4.33
C ARG A 40 3.09 17.83 4.65
N THR A 41 3.84 17.21 3.74
CA THR A 41 4.54 15.95 4.03
C THR A 41 5.55 16.12 5.15
N GLY A 42 6.35 17.20 5.16
CA GLY A 42 7.27 17.50 6.24
C GLY A 42 6.57 17.71 7.58
N THR A 43 5.46 18.45 7.59
CA THR A 43 4.62 18.66 8.79
C THR A 43 4.07 17.33 9.32
N ALA A 44 3.58 16.46 8.43
CA ALA A 44 3.02 15.17 8.80
C ALA A 44 4.08 14.22 9.38
N LEU A 45 5.33 14.36 8.94
CA LEU A 45 6.46 13.59 9.43
C LEU A 45 7.16 14.21 10.64
N ALA A 46 6.77 15.41 11.11
CA ALA A 46 7.54 16.19 12.09
C ALA A 46 7.91 15.40 13.36
N ASP A 47 6.98 14.57 13.86
CA ASP A 47 7.19 13.75 15.07
C ASP A 47 7.77 12.35 14.79
N VAL A 48 8.06 12.03 13.52
CA VAL A 48 8.70 10.77 13.14
C VAL A 48 10.22 10.95 13.23
N PRO A 49 10.93 10.18 14.08
CA PRO A 49 12.38 10.23 14.15
C PRO A 49 12.96 9.66 12.84
N ILE A 50 13.77 10.43 12.14
CA ILE A 50 14.43 10.02 10.89
C ILE A 50 15.93 10.00 11.13
N THR A 51 16.57 8.86 10.86
CA THR A 51 18.02 8.68 10.99
C THR A 51 18.77 9.22 9.78
N ALA A 52 18.23 8.98 8.57
CA ALA A 52 18.89 9.34 7.32
C ALA A 52 17.88 9.71 6.24
N VAL A 53 18.30 10.57 5.32
CA VAL A 53 17.50 11.06 4.20
C VAL A 53 18.27 10.84 2.91
N TYR A 54 17.67 10.12 1.96
CA TYR A 54 18.18 9.93 0.62
C TYR A 54 17.20 10.51 -0.39
N SER A 55 17.70 11.28 -1.35
CA SER A 55 16.88 11.92 -2.38
C SER A 55 17.46 11.66 -3.76
N SER A 56 16.60 11.52 -4.76
CA SER A 56 17.05 11.68 -6.14
C SER A 56 17.64 13.08 -6.35
N PRO A 57 18.73 13.22 -7.14
CA PRO A 57 19.31 14.52 -7.46
C PRO A 57 18.46 15.37 -8.42
N LEU A 58 17.49 14.78 -9.12
CA LEU A 58 16.62 15.53 -10.04
C LEU A 58 15.84 16.61 -9.29
N GLN A 59 15.76 17.81 -9.89
CA GLN A 59 15.33 19.05 -9.27
C GLN A 59 13.99 18.91 -8.53
N ARG A 60 13.00 18.28 -9.16
CA ARG A 60 11.67 18.06 -8.54
C ARG A 60 11.72 17.26 -7.24
N ALA A 61 12.57 16.23 -7.16
CA ALA A 61 12.73 15.44 -5.95
C ALA A 61 13.57 16.21 -4.92
N ALA A 62 14.66 16.85 -5.35
CA ALA A 62 15.49 17.68 -4.47
C ALA A 62 14.69 18.84 -3.83
N SER A 63 13.87 19.55 -4.60
CA SER A 63 12.97 20.60 -4.10
C SER A 63 11.91 20.04 -3.15
N THR A 64 11.38 18.84 -3.43
CA THR A 64 10.46 18.17 -2.50
C THR A 64 11.14 17.86 -1.18
N THR A 65 12.36 17.30 -1.22
CA THR A 65 13.17 17.02 -0.04
C THR A 65 13.44 18.28 0.76
N ALA A 66 13.84 19.38 0.12
CA ALA A 66 14.05 20.66 0.79
C ALA A 66 12.76 21.15 1.50
N GLY A 67 11.60 21.07 0.84
CA GLY A 67 10.31 21.45 1.44
C GLY A 67 9.90 20.55 2.61
N VAL A 68 10.18 19.25 2.54
CA VAL A 68 9.96 18.31 3.64
C VAL A 68 10.83 18.66 4.84
N LEU A 69 12.14 18.87 4.63
CA LEU A 69 13.08 19.15 5.71
C LEU A 69 12.88 20.53 6.34
N ALA A 70 12.48 21.54 5.56
CA ALA A 70 12.19 22.88 6.07
C ALA A 70 11.03 22.94 7.06
N ALA A 71 10.11 21.97 7.03
CA ALA A 71 8.99 21.87 7.96
C ALA A 71 9.32 21.05 9.22
N ARG A 72 10.57 20.58 9.35
CA ARG A 72 11.04 19.80 10.50
C ARG A 72 12.01 20.62 11.36
N SER A 73 12.21 20.17 12.60
CA SER A 73 13.11 20.81 13.56
C SER A 73 14.49 20.16 13.65
N ASP A 74 14.69 19.00 13.03
CA ASP A 74 15.96 18.29 13.00
C ASP A 74 16.85 18.78 11.87
N ALA A 75 18.15 18.95 12.15
CA ALA A 75 19.16 19.38 11.18
C ALA A 75 19.65 18.20 10.32
N LEU A 76 18.71 17.53 9.65
CA LEU A 76 19.02 16.43 8.73
C LEU A 76 19.52 16.96 7.40
N GLU A 77 20.66 16.45 6.95
CA GLU A 77 21.22 16.74 5.63
C GLU A 77 20.87 15.62 4.64
N PRO A 78 20.26 15.92 3.48
CA PRO A 78 19.92 14.91 2.51
C PRO A 78 21.15 14.44 1.73
N CYS A 79 21.28 13.12 1.55
CA CYS A 79 22.23 12.53 0.64
C CYS A 79 21.57 12.33 -0.73
N PHE A 80 22.16 12.90 -1.78
CA PHE A 80 21.64 12.74 -3.14
C PHE A 80 22.21 11.50 -3.80
N GLU A 81 21.34 10.59 -4.23
CA GLU A 81 21.69 9.25 -4.71
C GLU A 81 21.21 9.03 -6.14
N GLU A 82 22.14 8.68 -7.05
CA GLU A 82 21.81 8.34 -8.44
C GLU A 82 20.95 7.07 -8.54
N GLY A 83 21.04 6.18 -7.55
CA GLY A 83 20.17 5.00 -7.43
C GLY A 83 18.67 5.34 -7.32
N LEU A 84 18.33 6.59 -7.01
CA LEU A 84 16.96 7.11 -6.97
C LEU A 84 16.53 7.87 -8.23
N LEU A 85 17.33 7.89 -9.31
CA LEU A 85 16.93 8.47 -10.60
C LEU A 85 15.69 7.77 -11.17
N GLU A 86 14.81 8.55 -11.81
CA GLU A 86 13.61 8.03 -12.46
C GLU A 86 13.95 7.14 -13.67
N ILE A 87 12.96 6.40 -14.16
CA ILE A 87 13.05 5.63 -15.40
C ILE A 87 13.61 6.47 -16.56
N ASP A 88 14.58 5.90 -17.26
CA ASP A 88 15.14 6.49 -18.46
C ASP A 88 14.21 6.28 -19.65
N LEU A 89 13.47 7.31 -20.02
CA LEU A 89 12.63 7.36 -21.21
C LEU A 89 13.07 8.51 -22.12
N GLU A 90 14.37 8.67 -22.32
CA GLU A 90 14.98 9.78 -23.07
C GLU A 90 14.25 10.11 -24.39
N PRO A 91 13.92 9.15 -25.30
CA PRO A 91 13.24 9.46 -26.57
C PRO A 91 11.83 10.04 -26.40
N TRP A 92 11.26 9.88 -25.21
CA TRP A 92 9.91 10.30 -24.86
C TRP A 92 9.87 11.51 -23.93
N SER A 93 11.02 12.00 -23.49
CA SER A 93 11.14 13.19 -22.64
C SER A 93 10.34 14.36 -23.23
N GLY A 94 9.54 15.01 -22.38
CA GLY A 94 8.67 16.12 -22.76
C GLY A 94 7.44 15.74 -23.59
N LEU A 95 7.31 14.51 -24.10
CA LEU A 95 6.16 14.14 -24.94
C LEU A 95 4.91 13.89 -24.10
N THR A 96 3.76 14.22 -24.67
CA THR A 96 2.42 13.82 -24.19
C THR A 96 2.10 12.39 -24.62
N ALA A 97 1.04 11.83 -24.05
CA ALA A 97 0.54 10.50 -24.45
C ALA A 97 0.11 10.45 -25.93
N ALA A 98 -0.50 11.53 -26.44
CA ALA A 98 -0.94 11.61 -27.83
C ALA A 98 0.27 11.62 -28.79
N GLU A 99 1.28 12.45 -28.50
CA GLU A 99 2.50 12.51 -29.31
C GLU A 99 3.27 11.18 -29.32
N ARG A 100 3.31 10.45 -28.18
CA ARG A 100 3.90 9.10 -28.14
C ARG A 100 3.10 8.09 -28.96
N ALA A 101 1.78 8.10 -28.84
CA ALA A 101 0.92 7.20 -29.61
C ALA A 101 1.05 7.42 -31.13
N GLU A 102 1.26 8.67 -31.55
CA GLU A 102 1.46 9.03 -32.96
C GLU A 102 2.88 8.68 -33.45
N ARG A 103 3.91 9.03 -32.68
CA ARG A 103 5.32 8.92 -33.11
C ARG A 103 5.95 7.55 -32.86
N PHE A 104 5.46 6.84 -31.84
CA PHE A 104 6.02 5.56 -31.35
C PHE A 104 4.88 4.57 -31.03
N PRO A 105 4.00 4.24 -31.99
CA PRO A 105 2.77 3.48 -31.71
C PRO A 105 3.04 2.09 -31.12
N GLU A 106 4.07 1.39 -31.62
CA GLU A 106 4.43 0.04 -31.16
C GLU A 106 5.00 0.08 -29.74
N GLU A 107 5.96 0.97 -29.49
CA GLU A 107 6.60 1.12 -28.18
C GLU A 107 5.60 1.68 -27.15
N TYR A 108 4.70 2.58 -27.55
CA TYR A 108 3.65 3.09 -26.68
C TYR A 108 2.65 1.99 -26.29
N ALA A 109 2.28 1.11 -27.23
CA ALA A 109 1.45 -0.07 -26.94
C ALA A 109 2.18 -1.06 -26.02
N ALA A 110 3.46 -1.33 -26.27
CA ALA A 110 4.30 -2.16 -25.41
C ALA A 110 4.36 -1.59 -23.99
N TRP A 111 4.62 -0.29 -23.83
CA TRP A 111 4.60 0.36 -22.52
C TRP A 111 3.27 0.18 -21.80
N ARG A 112 2.12 0.36 -22.48
CA ARG A 112 0.81 0.24 -21.85
C ARG A 112 0.49 -1.17 -21.36
N SER A 113 0.85 -2.19 -22.13
CA SER A 113 0.40 -3.57 -21.88
C SER A 113 1.48 -4.46 -21.28
N HIS A 114 2.71 -4.34 -21.76
CA HIS A 114 3.86 -5.20 -21.44
C HIS A 114 5.14 -4.36 -21.27
N PRO A 115 5.19 -3.46 -20.26
CA PRO A 115 6.32 -2.53 -20.09
C PRO A 115 7.67 -3.24 -19.89
N GLU A 116 7.68 -4.51 -19.49
CA GLU A 116 8.88 -5.35 -19.40
C GLU A 116 9.47 -5.74 -20.77
N GLN A 117 8.67 -5.63 -21.84
CA GLN A 117 9.07 -5.90 -23.21
C GLN A 117 9.46 -4.62 -23.98
N LEU A 118 9.27 -3.45 -23.36
CA LEU A 118 9.62 -2.17 -23.97
C LEU A 118 11.14 -2.11 -24.21
N GLU A 119 11.51 -1.83 -25.45
CA GLU A 119 12.87 -1.52 -25.86
C GLU A 119 12.89 -0.15 -26.54
N LEU A 120 13.82 0.71 -26.15
CA LEU A 120 14.00 2.05 -26.69
C LEU A 120 15.43 2.23 -27.21
N CYS A 121 15.67 3.31 -27.94
CA CYS A 121 16.98 3.69 -28.46
C CYS A 121 17.34 5.09 -27.98
N ARG A 122 18.45 5.24 -27.25
CA ARG A 122 18.98 6.52 -26.78
C ARG A 122 19.42 7.40 -27.95
N HIS A 123 19.65 8.69 -27.69
CA HIS A 123 20.10 9.63 -28.74
C HIS A 123 21.46 9.24 -29.36
N ASP A 124 22.31 8.52 -28.62
CA ASP A 124 23.60 8.00 -29.12
C ASP A 124 23.47 6.71 -29.95
N GLY A 125 22.26 6.19 -30.13
CA GLY A 125 21.98 4.95 -30.87
C GLY A 125 21.98 3.68 -30.01
N THR A 126 22.22 3.78 -28.71
CA THR A 126 22.25 2.61 -27.80
C THR A 126 20.83 2.10 -27.54
N ARG A 127 20.59 0.82 -27.83
CA ARG A 127 19.33 0.13 -27.50
C ARG A 127 19.33 -0.33 -26.05
N TYR A 128 18.20 -0.20 -25.38
CA TYR A 128 18.07 -0.55 -23.97
C TYR A 128 16.63 -0.89 -23.57
N ARG A 129 16.48 -1.51 -22.39
CA ARG A 129 15.18 -1.90 -21.83
C ARG A 129 14.90 -1.10 -20.55
N PRO A 130 14.12 0.00 -20.64
CA PRO A 130 14.00 0.97 -19.55
C PRO A 130 13.61 0.36 -18.20
N LEU A 131 12.61 -0.53 -18.18
CA LEU A 131 12.14 -1.13 -16.94
C LEU A 131 13.16 -2.12 -16.36
N GLN A 132 13.83 -2.90 -17.21
CA GLN A 132 14.83 -3.88 -16.76
C GLN A 132 16.04 -3.19 -16.11
N GLU A 133 16.55 -2.12 -16.73
CA GLU A 133 17.63 -1.32 -16.15
C GLU A 133 17.21 -0.65 -14.83
N LEU A 134 15.97 -0.13 -14.76
CA LEU A 134 15.47 0.49 -13.54
C LEU A 134 15.28 -0.51 -12.39
N MET A 135 14.84 -1.74 -12.69
CA MET A 135 14.77 -2.82 -11.69
C MET A 135 16.16 -3.19 -11.16
N GLN A 136 17.16 -3.25 -12.04
CA GLN A 136 18.55 -3.48 -11.63
C GLN A 136 19.06 -2.34 -10.74
N GLN A 137 18.79 -1.09 -11.10
CA GLN A 137 19.14 0.09 -10.31
C GLN A 137 18.48 0.04 -8.93
N ALA A 138 17.18 -0.28 -8.86
CA ALA A 138 16.45 -0.41 -7.61
C ALA A 138 17.06 -1.49 -6.68
N SER A 139 17.42 -2.66 -7.24
CA SER A 139 18.08 -3.73 -6.49
C SER A 139 19.43 -3.29 -5.93
N GLN A 140 20.29 -2.69 -6.76
CA GLN A 140 21.61 -2.22 -6.35
C GLN A 140 21.52 -1.14 -5.27
N PHE A 141 20.55 -0.22 -5.40
CA PHE A 141 20.31 0.80 -4.40
C PHE A 141 19.87 0.18 -3.06
N LEU A 142 18.95 -0.78 -3.07
CA LEU A 142 18.51 -1.47 -1.85
C LEU A 142 19.65 -2.24 -1.19
N ASP A 143 20.47 -2.96 -1.95
CA ASP A 143 21.64 -3.66 -1.40
C ASP A 143 22.60 -2.71 -0.69
N ALA A 144 22.90 -1.57 -1.32
CA ALA A 144 23.74 -0.53 -0.73
C ALA A 144 23.08 0.12 0.50
N LEU A 145 21.76 0.36 0.46
CA LEU A 145 21.01 0.92 1.57
C LEU A 145 21.03 -0.01 2.78
N LEU A 146 20.76 -1.30 2.59
CA LEU A 146 20.76 -2.32 3.65
C LEU A 146 22.15 -2.58 4.23
N ALA A 147 23.21 -2.36 3.44
CA ALA A 147 24.59 -2.40 3.96
C ALA A 147 24.90 -1.22 4.89
N ARG A 148 24.32 -0.04 4.64
CA ARG A 148 24.49 1.17 5.48
C ARG A 148 23.56 1.19 6.69
N HIS A 149 22.37 0.64 6.52
CA HIS A 149 21.32 0.56 7.53
C HIS A 149 20.92 -0.91 7.74
N PRO A 150 21.64 -1.65 8.59
CA PRO A 150 21.30 -3.03 8.90
C PRO A 150 19.86 -3.13 9.43
N VAL A 151 19.16 -4.22 9.09
CA VAL A 151 17.73 -4.41 9.41
C VAL A 151 17.48 -4.45 10.93
N ASP A 152 18.47 -4.86 11.71
CA ASP A 152 18.46 -4.88 13.18
C ASP A 152 18.91 -3.55 13.82
N GLY A 153 19.26 -2.53 13.02
CA GLY A 153 19.75 -1.23 13.48
C GLY A 153 18.70 -0.27 14.05
N ASN A 154 17.40 -0.58 13.87
CA ASN A 154 16.27 0.27 14.29
C ASN A 154 16.21 1.66 13.62
N ASP A 155 16.86 1.82 12.48
CA ASP A 155 16.87 3.07 11.72
C ASP A 155 15.51 3.37 11.08
N THR A 156 15.20 4.65 10.92
CA THR A 156 14.10 5.12 10.08
C THR A 156 14.68 5.99 8.97
N VAL A 157 14.56 5.54 7.73
CA VAL A 157 15.18 6.18 6.57
C VAL A 157 14.12 6.77 5.65
N LEU A 158 14.27 8.06 5.32
CA LEU A 158 13.43 8.76 4.34
C LEU A 158 14.06 8.67 2.95
N LEU A 159 13.29 8.18 1.98
CA LEU A 159 13.64 8.09 0.57
C LEU A 159 12.70 9.00 -0.24
N VAL A 160 13.25 10.00 -0.94
CA VAL A 160 12.48 10.88 -1.82
C VAL A 160 12.84 10.60 -3.28
N GLY A 161 11.86 10.19 -4.07
CA GLY A 161 12.09 9.72 -5.43
C GLY A 161 10.92 9.97 -6.39
N HIS A 162 10.84 9.15 -7.43
CA HIS A 162 9.91 9.32 -8.54
C HIS A 162 9.00 8.10 -8.72
N ASN A 163 8.02 8.21 -9.61
CA ASN A 163 6.96 7.22 -9.70
C ASN A 163 7.49 5.83 -10.07
N ALA A 164 8.29 5.69 -11.13
CA ALA A 164 8.70 4.36 -11.58
C ALA A 164 9.79 3.77 -10.69
N ILE A 165 10.79 4.55 -10.28
CA ILE A 165 11.84 4.05 -9.37
C ILE A 165 11.28 3.62 -8.01
N LEU A 166 10.34 4.38 -7.40
CA LEU A 166 9.73 3.96 -6.14
C LEU A 166 8.87 2.71 -6.31
N ARG A 167 8.16 2.55 -7.45
CA ARG A 167 7.47 1.29 -7.76
C ARG A 167 8.43 0.12 -7.87
N CYS A 168 9.57 0.30 -8.54
CA CYS A 168 10.61 -0.73 -8.65
C CYS A 168 11.18 -1.10 -7.28
N LEU A 169 11.48 -0.13 -6.42
CA LEU A 169 11.91 -0.39 -5.04
C LEU A 169 10.88 -1.19 -4.26
N ILE A 170 9.61 -0.81 -4.35
CA ILE A 170 8.51 -1.53 -3.69
C ILE A 170 8.39 -2.95 -4.22
N THR A 171 8.42 -3.17 -5.53
CA THR A 171 8.33 -4.52 -6.10
C THR A 171 9.54 -5.37 -5.75
N THR A 172 10.75 -4.79 -5.69
CA THR A 172 11.96 -5.50 -5.27
C THR A 172 11.88 -5.90 -3.81
N LEU A 173 11.44 -4.99 -2.92
CA LEU A 173 11.20 -5.27 -1.50
C LEU A 173 10.18 -6.41 -1.30
N LEU A 174 9.17 -6.49 -2.16
CA LEU A 174 8.14 -7.53 -2.12
C LEU A 174 8.51 -8.82 -2.87
N GLY A 175 9.77 -9.01 -3.28
CA GLY A 175 10.21 -10.24 -3.93
C GLY A 175 9.80 -10.37 -5.40
N ASN A 176 9.62 -9.25 -6.11
CA ASN A 176 9.26 -9.17 -7.53
C ASN A 176 7.96 -9.89 -7.90
N PRO A 177 6.82 -9.51 -7.29
CA PRO A 177 5.54 -10.16 -7.55
C PRO A 177 5.09 -10.00 -9.01
N ALA A 178 4.34 -10.98 -9.50
CA ALA A 178 3.92 -11.06 -10.90
C ALA A 178 3.08 -9.84 -11.32
N GLY A 179 3.57 -9.08 -12.30
CA GLY A 179 2.92 -7.87 -12.78
C GLY A 179 2.87 -6.71 -11.77
N GLY A 180 3.71 -6.74 -10.72
CA GLY A 180 3.70 -5.77 -9.62
C GLY A 180 3.76 -4.30 -10.05
N PHE A 181 4.50 -3.98 -11.12
CA PHE A 181 4.71 -2.60 -11.58
C PHE A 181 3.42 -1.84 -11.95
N ARG A 182 2.40 -2.54 -12.47
CA ARG A 182 1.12 -1.95 -12.90
C ARG A 182 0.03 -2.05 -11.82
N ARG A 183 0.23 -2.85 -10.78
CA ARG A 183 -0.71 -3.06 -9.66
C ARG A 183 -0.69 -1.93 -8.62
N LEU A 184 0.34 -1.08 -8.65
CA LEU A 184 0.58 -0.05 -7.64
C LEU A 184 0.26 1.35 -8.18
N ARG A 185 -0.34 2.20 -7.36
CA ARG A 185 -0.39 3.65 -7.58
C ARG A 185 0.56 4.36 -6.62
N LEU A 186 1.22 5.41 -7.09
CA LEU A 186 1.95 6.37 -6.25
C LEU A 186 1.57 7.77 -6.71
N ASP A 187 0.93 8.57 -5.88
CA ASP A 187 0.54 9.94 -6.17
C ASP A 187 1.66 10.92 -5.75
N ASN A 188 1.64 12.13 -6.28
CA ASN A 188 2.64 13.14 -5.91
C ASN A 188 2.61 13.42 -4.41
N ALA A 189 3.79 13.53 -3.79
CA ALA A 189 3.98 13.69 -2.35
C ALA A 189 3.29 12.63 -1.47
N SER A 190 2.89 11.50 -2.05
CA SER A 190 2.36 10.37 -1.28
C SER A 190 3.45 9.75 -0.42
N LEU A 191 3.08 9.24 0.75
CA LEU A 191 3.95 8.49 1.64
C LEU A 191 3.63 7.00 1.62
N SER A 192 4.66 6.16 1.52
CA SER A 192 4.56 4.73 1.80
C SER A 192 5.53 4.36 2.92
N VAL A 193 5.14 3.42 3.78
CA VAL A 193 5.90 3.01 4.96
C VAL A 193 6.11 1.50 4.91
N PHE A 194 7.37 1.09 4.96
CA PHE A 194 7.78 -0.31 4.98
C PHE A 194 8.58 -0.59 6.25
N ASN A 195 8.30 -1.71 6.92
CA ASN A 195 9.09 -2.20 8.03
C ASN A 195 9.82 -3.47 7.57
N LEU A 196 11.14 -3.49 7.74
CA LEU A 196 11.98 -4.65 7.53
C LEU A 196 12.31 -5.23 8.91
N ILE A 197 11.93 -6.49 9.11
CA ILE A 197 12.01 -7.19 10.40
C ILE A 197 13.01 -8.34 10.24
N PRO A 198 14.06 -8.45 11.08
CA PRO A 198 15.02 -9.54 10.98
C PRO A 198 14.34 -10.91 11.08
N GLN A 199 14.66 -11.83 10.18
CA GLN A 199 14.12 -13.19 10.17
C GLN A 199 15.17 -14.20 9.68
N GLY A 200 15.70 -15.00 10.61
CA GLY A 200 16.79 -15.94 10.30
C GLY A 200 18.02 -15.22 9.74
N SER A 201 18.52 -15.67 8.59
CA SER A 201 19.63 -15.03 7.86
C SER A 201 19.18 -13.89 6.93
N GLY A 202 17.90 -13.58 6.88
CA GLY A 202 17.31 -12.55 6.03
C GLY A 202 16.39 -11.62 6.80
N HIS A 203 15.36 -11.13 6.13
CA HIS A 203 14.36 -10.26 6.73
C HIS A 203 12.98 -10.46 6.11
N GLN A 204 11.95 -10.24 6.91
CA GLN A 204 10.57 -10.10 6.46
C GLN A 204 10.31 -8.64 6.11
N VAL A 205 9.65 -8.39 4.98
CA VAL A 205 9.17 -7.06 4.59
C VAL A 205 7.69 -6.96 4.95
N GLN A 206 7.29 -5.86 5.57
CA GLN A 206 5.89 -5.53 5.84
C GLN A 206 5.56 -4.13 5.29
N ILE A 207 4.52 -4.05 4.46
CA ILE A 207 3.86 -2.81 4.07
C ILE A 207 3.01 -2.35 5.26
N GLU A 208 3.45 -1.31 5.97
CA GLU A 208 2.64 -0.67 7.01
C GLU A 208 1.56 0.22 6.36
N CYS A 209 1.93 0.97 5.32
CA CYS A 209 1.04 1.82 4.56
C CYS A 209 1.58 2.01 3.13
N LEU A 210 0.71 2.15 2.14
CA LEU A 210 1.09 2.41 0.75
C LEU A 210 0.32 3.60 0.18
N ASN A 211 1.03 4.50 -0.50
CA ASN A 211 0.46 5.63 -1.22
C ASN A 211 -0.51 6.49 -0.40
N SER A 212 -0.17 6.78 0.87
CA SER A 212 -0.94 7.69 1.69
C SER A 212 -0.85 9.11 1.17
N THR A 213 -2.02 9.69 0.94
CA THR A 213 -2.19 11.12 0.64
C THR A 213 -3.02 11.81 1.73
N ALA A 214 -3.19 11.16 2.88
CA ALA A 214 -4.10 11.65 3.92
C ALA A 214 -3.65 12.94 4.60
N HIS A 215 -2.34 13.25 4.54
CA HIS A 215 -1.80 14.55 4.93
C HIS A 215 -2.03 15.65 3.88
N LEU A 216 -2.52 15.30 2.69
CA LEU A 216 -2.82 16.19 1.57
C LEU A 216 -4.33 16.50 1.49
N ASN A 217 -4.76 17.23 0.46
CA ASN A 217 -6.17 17.53 0.20
C ASN A 217 -6.47 17.33 -1.29
N PRO A 218 -7.39 16.43 -1.68
CA PRO A 218 -8.17 15.52 -0.82
C PRO A 218 -7.30 14.44 -0.14
N PRO A 219 -7.80 13.78 0.93
CA PRO A 219 -7.01 12.80 1.70
C PRO A 219 -6.95 11.40 1.08
N LEU A 220 -7.74 11.16 0.03
CA LEU A 220 -7.72 9.92 -0.76
C LEU A 220 -7.24 10.21 -2.19
N PRO A 221 -6.54 9.26 -2.84
CA PRO A 221 -6.20 9.37 -4.24
C PRO A 221 -7.44 9.58 -5.13
N PRO A 222 -7.37 10.40 -6.19
CA PRO A 222 -8.44 10.57 -7.15
C PRO A 222 -8.97 9.24 -7.71
N LYS A 223 -10.29 9.12 -7.93
CA LYS A 223 -10.90 7.90 -8.50
C LYS A 223 -10.34 7.59 -9.89
N GLY A 224 -10.01 6.32 -10.12
CA GLY A 224 -9.70 5.80 -11.45
C GLY A 224 -10.93 5.77 -12.37
N ALA A 225 -10.74 5.29 -13.60
CA ALA A 225 -11.82 5.21 -14.58
C ALA A 225 -12.83 4.08 -14.29
N GLY A 226 -12.41 3.04 -13.56
CA GLY A 226 -13.26 1.89 -13.22
C GLY A 226 -13.94 2.01 -11.86
N ALA A 227 -14.63 0.94 -11.49
CA ALA A 227 -15.30 0.84 -10.20
C ALA A 227 -14.25 0.97 -9.08
N ARG A 228 -14.64 1.56 -7.94
CA ARG A 228 -13.76 1.70 -6.77
C ARG A 228 -14.25 0.83 -5.63
N MET A 229 -13.33 0.12 -5.00
CA MET A 229 -13.57 -0.69 -3.81
C MET A 229 -12.82 -0.06 -2.64
N ILE A 230 -13.53 0.27 -1.56
CA ILE A 230 -12.97 0.77 -0.31
C ILE A 230 -13.03 -0.36 0.71
N LEU A 231 -11.89 -0.98 0.99
CA LEU A 231 -11.76 -2.08 1.94
C LEU A 231 -11.38 -1.54 3.31
N VAL A 232 -12.16 -1.88 4.34
CA VAL A 232 -11.95 -1.44 5.72
C VAL A 232 -11.85 -2.66 6.65
N ARG A 233 -10.84 -2.70 7.52
CA ARG A 233 -10.78 -3.69 8.61
C ARG A 233 -11.69 -3.22 9.75
N HIS A 234 -12.42 -4.14 10.38
CA HIS A 234 -13.25 -3.81 11.54
C HIS A 234 -12.48 -3.08 12.65
N GLY A 235 -13.18 -2.29 13.45
CA GLY A 235 -12.63 -1.65 14.65
C GLY A 235 -12.22 -2.65 15.73
N GLU A 236 -11.49 -2.19 16.75
CA GLU A 236 -10.96 -2.98 17.85
C GLU A 236 -12.05 -3.72 18.65
N THR A 237 -11.77 -4.95 19.05
CA THR A 237 -12.55 -5.74 20.02
C THR A 237 -11.77 -5.93 21.32
N ASN A 238 -12.42 -6.43 22.37
CA ASN A 238 -11.72 -6.79 23.60
C ASN A 238 -10.60 -7.81 23.35
N TRP A 239 -10.79 -8.77 22.44
CA TRP A 239 -9.78 -9.77 22.14
C TRP A 239 -8.61 -9.23 21.31
N ASN A 240 -8.81 -8.19 20.49
CA ASN A 240 -7.68 -7.47 19.90
C ASN A 240 -6.82 -6.82 20.99
N ARG A 241 -7.45 -6.07 21.91
CA ARG A 241 -6.75 -5.40 23.01
C ARG A 241 -6.02 -6.39 23.91
N ASP A 242 -6.64 -7.54 24.17
CA ASP A 242 -6.09 -8.56 25.06
C ASP A 242 -5.08 -9.49 24.35
N GLY A 243 -4.87 -9.37 23.04
CA GLY A 243 -3.93 -10.20 22.27
C GLY A 243 -4.39 -11.65 22.04
N ARG A 244 -5.71 -11.89 22.02
CA ARG A 244 -6.31 -13.22 21.81
C ARG A 244 -6.62 -13.48 20.34
N PHE A 245 -6.37 -14.71 19.90
CA PHE A 245 -6.76 -15.18 18.57
C PHE A 245 -8.29 -15.24 18.49
N GLN A 246 -8.92 -14.46 17.60
CA GLN A 246 -10.38 -14.36 17.52
C GLN A 246 -11.02 -15.44 16.66
N GLY A 247 -10.59 -15.49 15.41
CA GLY A 247 -11.20 -16.33 14.40
C GLY A 247 -12.70 -16.08 14.26
N GLN A 248 -13.49 -17.15 14.29
CA GLN A 248 -14.93 -17.14 14.01
C GLN A 248 -15.82 -17.01 15.26
N ILE A 249 -15.27 -17.01 16.47
CA ILE A 249 -16.03 -16.57 17.66
C ILE A 249 -16.41 -15.10 17.49
N ASP A 250 -17.71 -14.83 17.62
CA ASP A 250 -18.29 -13.52 17.31
C ASP A 250 -18.18 -12.55 18.51
N ILE A 251 -17.02 -11.92 18.63
CA ILE A 251 -16.78 -10.84 19.60
C ILE A 251 -17.13 -9.48 18.97
N PRO A 252 -18.01 -8.67 19.60
CA PRO A 252 -18.38 -7.37 19.08
C PRO A 252 -17.28 -6.32 19.27
N LEU A 253 -17.46 -5.15 18.66
CA LEU A 253 -16.60 -3.99 18.89
C LEU A 253 -16.59 -3.59 20.37
N ASN A 254 -15.43 -3.11 20.84
CA ASN A 254 -15.35 -2.40 22.11
C ASN A 254 -15.57 -0.89 21.91
N SER A 255 -15.45 -0.09 22.97
CA SER A 255 -15.61 1.37 22.88
C SER A 255 -14.61 2.03 21.94
N ASN A 256 -13.35 1.58 21.91
CA ASN A 256 -12.33 2.06 20.98
C ASN A 256 -12.66 1.67 19.53
N GLY A 257 -13.15 0.45 19.29
CA GLY A 257 -13.59 0.01 17.97
C GLY A 257 -14.75 0.83 17.42
N HIS A 258 -15.69 1.25 18.28
CA HIS A 258 -16.74 2.19 17.88
C HIS A 258 -16.17 3.58 17.56
N ALA A 259 -15.18 4.07 18.31
CA ALA A 259 -14.50 5.32 18.02
C ALA A 259 -13.71 5.27 16.69
N GLN A 260 -13.06 4.14 16.39
CA GLN A 260 -12.39 3.92 15.11
C GLN A 260 -13.37 3.89 13.94
N ALA A 261 -14.53 3.26 14.11
CA ALA A 261 -15.59 3.28 13.10
C ALA A 261 -16.13 4.70 12.86
N GLU A 262 -16.24 5.52 13.92
CA GLU A 262 -16.65 6.92 13.81
C GLU A 262 -15.57 7.78 13.13
N ALA A 263 -14.29 7.56 13.41
CA ALA A 263 -13.21 8.23 12.72
C ALA A 263 -13.17 7.85 11.22
N ALA A 264 -13.41 6.57 10.89
CA ALA A 264 -13.52 6.12 9.50
C ALA A 264 -14.75 6.74 8.81
N ARG A 265 -15.88 6.90 9.50
CA ARG A 265 -17.05 7.64 9.00
C ARG A 265 -16.66 9.06 8.60
N ALA A 266 -16.02 9.81 9.51
CA ALA A 266 -15.60 11.18 9.24
C ALA A 266 -14.59 11.27 8.08
N PHE A 267 -13.66 10.32 7.99
CA PHE A 267 -12.67 10.25 6.91
C PHE A 267 -13.30 9.98 5.54
N LEU A 268 -14.38 9.20 5.49
CA LEU A 268 -15.06 8.81 4.26
C LEU A 268 -16.32 9.63 3.95
N GLU A 269 -16.68 10.60 4.79
CA GLU A 269 -17.96 11.33 4.72
C GLU A 269 -18.22 11.99 3.37
N THR A 270 -17.18 12.53 2.74
CA THR A 270 -17.29 13.21 1.43
C THR A 270 -17.18 12.27 0.24
N VAL A 271 -16.91 10.98 0.48
CA VAL A 271 -16.79 9.97 -0.58
C VAL A 271 -18.18 9.49 -0.99
N SER A 272 -18.47 9.56 -2.29
CA SER A 272 -19.72 9.04 -2.83
C SER A 272 -19.68 7.50 -2.87
N ILE A 273 -20.47 6.84 -2.02
CA ILE A 273 -20.58 5.38 -1.91
C ILE A 273 -21.96 4.96 -2.42
N GLN A 274 -22.01 3.96 -3.31
CA GLN A 274 -23.26 3.46 -3.90
C GLN A 274 -23.69 2.13 -3.30
N ARG A 275 -22.72 1.29 -2.91
CA ARG A 275 -22.97 -0.05 -2.36
C ARG A 275 -22.11 -0.30 -1.13
N ALA A 276 -22.61 -1.13 -0.22
CA ALA A 276 -21.83 -1.56 0.93
C ALA A 276 -21.95 -3.07 1.14
N TYR A 277 -20.84 -3.68 1.53
CA TYR A 277 -20.72 -5.09 1.82
C TYR A 277 -20.02 -5.27 3.17
N SER A 278 -20.45 -6.26 3.93
CA SER A 278 -19.75 -6.63 5.16
C SER A 278 -19.70 -8.14 5.34
N SER A 279 -18.70 -8.58 6.09
CA SER A 279 -18.72 -9.90 6.72
C SER A 279 -20.01 -10.14 7.51
N ALA A 280 -20.40 -11.40 7.64
CA ALA A 280 -21.53 -11.81 8.47
C ALA A 280 -21.31 -11.69 9.99
N MET A 281 -20.07 -11.46 10.42
CA MET A 281 -19.74 -11.31 11.83
C MET A 281 -20.15 -9.94 12.38
N SER A 282 -20.35 -9.83 13.69
CA SER A 282 -20.82 -8.60 14.33
C SER A 282 -19.85 -7.43 14.18
N ARG A 283 -18.55 -7.65 14.42
CA ARG A 283 -17.53 -6.57 14.43
C ARG A 283 -17.37 -5.82 13.09
N PRO A 284 -17.32 -6.45 11.89
CA PRO A 284 -17.25 -5.69 10.64
C PRO A 284 -18.61 -5.10 10.28
N ARG A 285 -19.72 -5.76 10.63
CA ARG A 285 -21.07 -5.23 10.40
C ARG A 285 -21.29 -3.95 11.21
N GLN A 286 -20.96 -3.94 12.49
CA GLN A 286 -21.04 -2.75 13.35
C GLN A 286 -20.13 -1.62 12.84
N THR A 287 -18.95 -1.95 12.32
CA THR A 287 -18.05 -0.97 11.69
C THR A 287 -18.68 -0.38 10.42
N ALA A 288 -19.23 -1.22 9.54
CA ALA A 288 -19.90 -0.79 8.32
C ALA A 288 -21.13 0.08 8.61
N GLU A 289 -22.00 -0.34 9.52
CA GLU A 289 -23.14 0.44 9.99
C GLU A 289 -22.72 1.80 10.55
N GLY A 290 -21.57 1.86 11.23
CA GLY A 290 -21.00 3.10 11.74
C GLY A 290 -20.60 4.08 10.65
N ILE A 291 -19.88 3.59 9.63
CA ILE A 291 -19.46 4.38 8.47
C ILE A 291 -20.67 4.85 7.66
N LEU A 292 -21.66 3.98 7.45
CA LEU A 292 -22.83 4.27 6.62
C LEU A 292 -23.80 5.30 7.22
N ARG A 293 -23.60 5.76 8.47
CA ARG A 293 -24.36 6.88 9.02
C ARG A 293 -24.22 8.17 8.20
N SER A 294 -23.09 8.39 7.51
CA SER A 294 -22.89 9.52 6.59
C SER A 294 -23.39 9.26 5.17
N HIS A 295 -23.86 8.05 4.87
CA HIS A 295 -24.26 7.63 3.53
C HIS A 295 -25.69 7.04 3.55
N PRO A 296 -26.71 7.85 3.91
CA PRO A 296 -28.09 7.37 4.03
C PRO A 296 -28.59 6.81 2.70
N GLY A 297 -29.26 5.66 2.76
CA GLY A 297 -29.82 4.99 1.58
C GLY A 297 -28.88 4.01 0.87
N VAL A 298 -27.60 3.94 1.24
CA VAL A 298 -26.69 2.92 0.72
C VAL A 298 -27.05 1.56 1.33
N PRO A 299 -27.39 0.54 0.51
CA PRO A 299 -27.73 -0.78 1.02
C PRO A 299 -26.48 -1.51 1.53
N LEU A 300 -26.58 -2.09 2.73
CA LEU A 300 -25.56 -2.96 3.30
C LEU A 300 -25.91 -4.43 3.04
N THR A 301 -25.11 -5.09 2.21
CA THR A 301 -25.22 -6.54 1.94
C THR A 301 -24.24 -7.31 2.81
N VAL A 302 -24.72 -8.37 3.46
CA VAL A 302 -23.89 -9.22 4.31
C VAL A 302 -23.52 -10.51 3.55
N THR A 303 -22.25 -10.91 3.58
CA THR A 303 -21.78 -12.15 2.93
C THR A 303 -20.87 -12.98 3.82
N ARG A 304 -21.03 -14.30 3.75
CA ARG A 304 -20.22 -15.27 4.51
C ARG A 304 -18.81 -15.43 3.96
N GLY A 305 -18.58 -15.15 2.67
CA GLY A 305 -17.24 -15.32 2.09
C GLY A 305 -16.20 -14.34 2.64
N LEU A 306 -16.65 -13.29 3.36
CA LEU A 306 -15.81 -12.33 4.07
C LEU A 306 -15.70 -12.62 5.59
N VAL A 307 -16.07 -13.82 6.08
CA VAL A 307 -15.89 -14.22 7.51
C VAL A 307 -14.40 -14.36 7.86
N GLU A 308 -13.99 -14.12 9.09
CA GLU A 308 -12.56 -14.24 9.48
C GLU A 308 -12.07 -15.69 9.33
N ILE A 309 -10.74 -15.88 9.22
CA ILE A 309 -10.12 -17.20 9.32
C ILE A 309 -10.62 -17.95 10.56
N GLY A 310 -11.01 -19.22 10.42
CA GLY A 310 -11.28 -20.10 11.56
C GLY A 310 -9.98 -20.49 12.22
N HIS A 311 -9.69 -19.99 13.43
CA HIS A 311 -8.48 -20.41 14.15
C HIS A 311 -8.68 -21.74 14.92
N GLY A 312 -9.89 -22.30 14.88
CA GLY A 312 -10.20 -23.59 15.51
C GLY A 312 -9.90 -23.57 17.01
N LEU A 313 -9.13 -24.55 17.49
CA LEU A 313 -8.77 -24.67 18.91
C LEU A 313 -7.89 -23.52 19.44
N TRP A 314 -7.36 -22.65 18.57
CA TRP A 314 -6.62 -21.46 18.99
C TRP A 314 -7.54 -20.30 19.38
N GLU A 315 -8.83 -20.34 19.02
CA GLU A 315 -9.75 -19.24 19.30
C GLU A 315 -9.91 -19.00 20.81
N GLY A 316 -9.81 -17.73 21.19
CA GLY A 316 -9.84 -17.28 22.57
C GLY A 316 -8.52 -17.43 23.31
N LYS A 317 -7.49 -18.07 22.76
CA LYS A 317 -6.18 -18.24 23.41
C LYS A 317 -5.25 -17.05 23.14
N LEU A 318 -4.38 -16.77 24.11
CA LEU A 318 -3.19 -15.94 23.95
C LEU A 318 -2.10 -16.72 23.20
N GLU A 319 -1.15 -16.01 22.59
CA GLU A 319 0.01 -16.66 21.96
C GLU A 319 0.75 -17.57 22.95
N SER A 320 0.93 -17.17 24.21
CA SER A 320 1.62 -17.99 25.22
C SER A 320 0.89 -19.31 25.51
N GLU A 321 -0.44 -19.30 25.46
CA GLU A 321 -1.27 -20.49 25.66
C GLU A 321 -1.18 -21.41 24.44
N ILE A 322 -1.21 -20.84 23.23
CA ILE A 322 -1.00 -21.60 21.99
C ILE A 322 0.40 -22.21 21.97
N ARG A 323 1.43 -21.44 22.35
CA ARG A 323 2.82 -21.91 22.39
C ARG A 323 3.01 -23.06 23.37
N ALA A 324 2.28 -23.08 24.49
CA ALA A 324 2.36 -24.16 25.47
C ALA A 324 1.86 -25.50 24.92
N GLU A 325 0.91 -25.49 23.98
CA GLU A 325 0.28 -26.70 23.41
C GLU A 325 0.77 -27.03 21.98
N TRP A 326 1.12 -26.02 21.18
CA TRP A 326 1.41 -26.11 19.74
C TRP A 326 2.62 -25.24 19.32
N ALA A 327 3.72 -25.25 20.08
CA ALA A 327 4.91 -24.43 19.81
C ALA A 327 5.41 -24.52 18.36
N GLU A 328 5.62 -25.74 17.84
CA GLU A 328 6.15 -25.95 16.48
C GLU A 328 5.21 -25.41 15.40
N LEU A 329 3.91 -25.66 15.54
CA LEU A 329 2.90 -25.20 14.59
C LEU A 329 2.74 -23.66 14.62
N LEU A 330 2.88 -23.04 15.79
CA LEU A 330 2.89 -21.57 15.92
C LEU A 330 4.13 -20.96 15.28
N ASP A 331 5.30 -21.58 15.43
CA ASP A 331 6.51 -21.10 14.77
C ASP A 331 6.45 -21.30 13.25
N GLU A 332 5.81 -22.39 12.78
CA GLU A 332 5.48 -22.59 11.37
C GLU A 332 4.51 -21.52 10.85
N TRP A 333 3.46 -21.18 11.62
CA TRP A 333 2.50 -20.12 11.27
C TRP A 333 3.18 -18.76 11.07
N LYS A 334 4.20 -18.46 11.89
CA LYS A 334 4.97 -17.22 11.77
C LYS A 334 5.93 -17.22 10.58
N ARG A 335 6.41 -18.39 10.14
CA ARG A 335 7.49 -18.52 9.15
C ARG A 335 7.01 -18.90 7.75
N THR A 336 6.14 -19.90 7.65
CA THR A 336 5.54 -20.45 6.43
C THR A 336 4.04 -20.64 6.66
N PRO A 337 3.29 -19.54 6.80
CA PRO A 337 1.86 -19.58 7.17
C PRO A 337 1.00 -20.40 6.19
N GLU A 338 1.41 -20.50 4.93
CA GLU A 338 0.73 -21.27 3.88
C GLU A 338 0.77 -22.79 4.07
N THR A 339 1.67 -23.32 4.92
CA THR A 339 1.76 -24.76 5.21
C THR A 339 0.93 -25.16 6.43
N VAL A 340 0.38 -24.19 7.15
CA VAL A 340 -0.29 -24.42 8.44
C VAL A 340 -1.79 -24.62 8.29
N GLN A 341 -2.25 -25.66 8.97
CA GLN A 341 -3.64 -25.91 9.31
C GLN A 341 -3.77 -25.81 10.83
N MET A 342 -4.45 -24.79 11.36
CA MET A 342 -4.73 -24.75 12.80
C MET A 342 -5.61 -25.95 13.18
N PRO A 343 -5.45 -26.54 14.39
CA PRO A 343 -6.27 -27.66 14.83
C PRO A 343 -7.76 -27.29 14.81
N GLU A 344 -8.56 -28.04 14.06
CA GLU A 344 -10.00 -27.77 13.83
C GLU A 344 -10.31 -26.39 13.21
N GLY A 345 -9.31 -25.75 12.59
CA GLY A 345 -9.43 -24.43 11.96
C GLY A 345 -9.51 -24.47 10.43
N GLU A 346 -9.23 -23.33 9.80
CA GLU A 346 -9.03 -23.15 8.36
C GLU A 346 -7.52 -23.01 8.05
N THR A 347 -7.12 -23.36 6.83
CA THR A 347 -5.85 -22.88 6.27
C THR A 347 -6.00 -21.46 5.72
N ILE A 348 -4.88 -20.77 5.44
CA ILE A 348 -4.95 -19.52 4.66
C ILE A 348 -5.51 -19.76 3.26
N GLN A 349 -5.26 -20.91 2.66
CA GLN A 349 -5.74 -21.22 1.32
C GLN A 349 -7.28 -21.27 1.30
N ASP A 350 -7.92 -21.85 2.32
CA ASP A 350 -9.38 -21.86 2.45
C ASP A 350 -9.94 -20.44 2.50
N VAL A 351 -9.31 -19.57 3.30
CA VAL A 351 -9.69 -18.16 3.43
C VAL A 351 -9.48 -17.41 2.12
N TRP A 352 -8.33 -17.62 1.47
CA TRP A 352 -7.98 -17.02 0.19
C TRP A 352 -9.02 -17.33 -0.88
N GLU A 353 -9.38 -18.61 -1.04
CA GLU A 353 -10.32 -19.03 -2.07
C GLU A 353 -11.69 -18.37 -1.90
N ARG A 354 -12.21 -18.32 -0.67
CA ARG A 354 -13.53 -17.72 -0.42
C ARG A 354 -13.50 -16.19 -0.41
N SER A 355 -12.45 -15.57 0.12
CA SER A 355 -12.33 -14.10 0.21
C SER A 355 -12.13 -13.48 -1.17
N VAL A 356 -11.21 -14.02 -1.98
CA VAL A 356 -10.91 -13.53 -3.33
C VAL A 356 -12.09 -13.77 -4.26
N ARG A 357 -12.76 -14.94 -4.18
CA ARG A 357 -14.00 -15.19 -4.94
C ARG A 357 -15.08 -14.18 -4.60
N SER A 358 -15.25 -13.86 -3.31
CA SER A 358 -16.25 -12.89 -2.85
C SER A 358 -15.91 -11.49 -3.31
N TRP A 359 -14.63 -11.09 -3.22
CA TRP A 359 -14.14 -9.82 -3.73
C TRP A 359 -14.43 -9.65 -5.22
N ASN A 360 -14.10 -10.66 -6.04
CA ASN A 360 -14.36 -10.63 -7.47
C ASN A 360 -15.86 -10.58 -7.77
N THR A 361 -16.67 -11.38 -7.07
CA THR A 361 -18.14 -11.35 -7.22
C THR A 361 -18.71 -9.96 -6.92
N ILE A 362 -18.20 -9.29 -5.88
CA ILE A 362 -18.60 -7.92 -5.56
C ILE A 362 -18.18 -6.97 -6.70
N ALA A 363 -16.90 -7.02 -7.09
CA ALA A 363 -16.36 -6.13 -8.11
C ALA A 363 -17.06 -6.29 -9.48
N ASP A 364 -17.33 -7.52 -9.91
CA ASP A 364 -18.04 -7.85 -11.15
C ASP A 364 -19.50 -7.36 -11.15
N SER A 365 -20.06 -7.11 -9.96
CA SER A 365 -21.42 -6.57 -9.82
C SER A 365 -21.50 -5.06 -9.96
N LEU A 366 -20.36 -4.35 -9.93
CA LEU A 366 -20.30 -2.88 -9.94
C LEU A 366 -20.22 -2.32 -11.35
N ASP A 367 -20.91 -1.20 -11.57
CA ASP A 367 -20.67 -0.36 -12.73
C ASP A 367 -19.35 0.41 -12.57
N ALA A 368 -18.70 0.77 -13.68
CA ALA A 368 -17.44 1.52 -13.67
C ALA A 368 -17.53 2.85 -12.88
N SER A 369 -18.70 3.47 -12.83
CA SER A 369 -18.91 4.71 -12.08
C SER A 369 -19.03 4.51 -10.57
N GLU A 370 -19.37 3.31 -10.11
CA GLU A 370 -19.69 3.04 -8.70
C GLU A 370 -18.48 2.95 -7.79
N THR A 371 -18.72 3.23 -6.51
CA THR A 371 -17.82 2.98 -5.39
C THR A 371 -18.54 2.11 -4.37
N ALA A 372 -17.88 1.02 -3.95
CA ALA A 372 -18.38 0.11 -2.92
C ALA A 372 -17.53 0.17 -1.65
N LEU A 373 -18.19 0.21 -0.50
CA LEU A 373 -17.57 -0.05 0.80
C LEU A 373 -17.57 -1.57 1.07
N VAL A 374 -16.45 -2.12 1.51
CA VAL A 374 -16.31 -3.53 1.91
C VAL A 374 -15.67 -3.56 3.29
N VAL A 375 -16.34 -4.13 4.29
CA VAL A 375 -15.81 -4.20 5.66
C VAL A 375 -15.64 -5.65 6.11
N ALA A 376 -14.41 -6.03 6.44
CA ALA A 376 -14.05 -7.40 6.81
C ALA A 376 -12.98 -7.43 7.91
N HIS A 377 -12.02 -8.36 7.82
CA HIS A 377 -11.12 -8.75 8.91
C HIS A 377 -9.66 -8.80 8.49
N ASP A 378 -8.76 -9.14 9.42
CA ASP A 378 -7.31 -9.09 9.17
C ASP A 378 -6.88 -10.09 8.09
N ALA A 379 -7.12 -11.40 8.29
CA ALA A 379 -6.68 -12.42 7.35
C ALA A 379 -7.44 -12.33 6.01
N VAL A 380 -8.73 -11.99 6.05
CA VAL A 380 -9.55 -11.77 4.86
C VAL A 380 -9.01 -10.62 4.02
N ASN A 381 -8.71 -9.47 4.63
CA ASN A 381 -8.19 -8.32 3.89
C ASN A 381 -6.79 -8.63 3.35
N LYS A 382 -5.92 -9.27 4.14
CA LYS A 382 -4.57 -9.64 3.71
C LYS A 382 -4.60 -10.60 2.51
N THR A 383 -5.43 -11.64 2.53
CA THR A 383 -5.55 -12.58 1.38
C THR A 383 -6.03 -11.86 0.09
N ILE A 384 -7.02 -10.97 0.20
CA ILE A 384 -7.47 -10.13 -0.92
C ILE A 384 -6.32 -9.24 -1.41
N LEU A 385 -5.60 -8.57 -0.51
CA LEU A 385 -4.54 -7.63 -0.88
C LEU A 385 -3.31 -8.33 -1.47
N CYS A 386 -2.91 -9.47 -0.93
CA CYS A 386 -1.86 -10.30 -1.52
C CYS A 386 -2.24 -10.70 -2.95
N SER A 387 -3.47 -11.15 -3.19
CA SER A 387 -3.95 -11.46 -4.54
C SER A 387 -3.87 -10.26 -5.49
N LEU A 388 -4.33 -9.08 -5.02
CA LEU A 388 -4.30 -7.84 -5.81
C LEU A 388 -2.88 -7.36 -6.11
N LEU A 389 -1.92 -7.60 -5.21
CA LEU A 389 -0.51 -7.25 -5.36
C LEU A 389 0.30 -8.29 -6.16
N GLY A 390 -0.30 -9.42 -6.53
CA GLY A 390 0.39 -10.51 -7.24
C GLY A 390 1.31 -11.35 -6.33
N LEU A 391 1.03 -11.33 -5.03
CA LEU A 391 1.67 -12.14 -4.00
C LEU A 391 0.93 -13.47 -3.81
N SER A 392 1.49 -14.36 -3.01
CA SER A 392 0.94 -15.67 -2.65
C SER A 392 0.35 -15.69 -1.25
N ALA A 393 -0.25 -16.83 -0.86
CA ALA A 393 -0.72 -17.07 0.51
C ALA A 393 0.42 -17.00 1.56
N GLY A 394 1.66 -17.36 1.18
CA GLY A 394 2.80 -17.31 2.09
C GLY A 394 3.24 -15.88 2.44
N ASP A 395 2.87 -14.92 1.60
CA ASP A 395 3.21 -13.50 1.77
C ASP A 395 2.18 -12.75 2.64
N ILE A 396 1.29 -13.44 3.35
CA ILE A 396 0.22 -12.82 4.14
C ILE A 396 0.75 -11.81 5.18
N TRP A 397 1.99 -12.00 5.67
CA TRP A 397 2.66 -11.09 6.60
C TRP A 397 3.27 -9.85 5.95
N ALA A 398 3.34 -9.81 4.61
CA ALA A 398 3.81 -8.65 3.88
C ALA A 398 2.85 -7.46 3.95
N VAL A 399 1.61 -7.66 4.38
CA VAL A 399 0.59 -6.59 4.41
C VAL A 399 0.12 -6.37 5.83
N LYS A 400 0.25 -5.14 6.36
CA LYS A 400 -0.41 -4.75 7.61
C LYS A 400 -1.86 -4.33 7.34
N GLN A 401 -2.75 -4.62 8.29
CA GLN A 401 -4.10 -4.08 8.32
C GLN A 401 -4.41 -3.61 9.74
N GLY A 402 -4.45 -2.30 9.96
CA GLY A 402 -4.83 -1.69 11.22
C GLY A 402 -6.33 -1.73 11.47
N ASN A 403 -6.78 -1.79 12.73
CA ASN A 403 -8.21 -1.71 13.04
C ASN A 403 -8.80 -0.38 12.56
N GLY A 404 -9.86 -0.40 11.75
CA GLY A 404 -10.40 0.81 11.10
C GLY A 404 -9.54 1.37 9.96
N GLY A 405 -8.48 0.66 9.55
CA GLY A 405 -7.63 1.04 8.43
C GLY A 405 -8.39 0.99 7.10
N VAL A 406 -8.15 1.97 6.25
CA VAL A 406 -8.83 2.17 4.96
C VAL A 406 -7.88 1.88 3.80
N THR A 407 -8.30 0.99 2.90
CA THR A 407 -7.58 0.62 1.68
C THR A 407 -8.48 0.92 0.48
N VAL A 408 -7.91 1.44 -0.60
CA VAL A 408 -8.66 1.78 -1.82
C VAL A 408 -8.08 1.02 -3.00
N VAL A 409 -8.96 0.40 -3.78
CA VAL A 409 -8.61 -0.34 -4.98
C VAL A 409 -9.47 0.16 -6.13
N ASP A 410 -8.84 0.51 -7.25
CA ASP A 410 -9.53 0.87 -8.49
C ASP A 410 -9.51 -0.35 -9.43
N MET A 411 -10.71 -0.79 -9.85
CA MET A 411 -10.88 -1.92 -10.76
C MET A 411 -10.54 -1.51 -12.20
N PRO A 412 -10.01 -2.43 -13.02
CA PRO A 412 -9.66 -2.14 -14.40
C PRO A 412 -10.93 -1.93 -15.25
N THR A 413 -10.84 -1.07 -16.26
CA THR A 413 -11.90 -0.89 -17.27
C THR A 413 -11.67 -1.73 -18.52
N GLU A 414 -10.43 -2.16 -18.76
CA GLU A 414 -10.02 -2.94 -19.93
C GLU A 414 -9.72 -4.39 -19.51
N PRO A 415 -10.20 -5.39 -20.27
CA PRO A 415 -9.87 -6.79 -20.00
C PRO A 415 -8.35 -7.03 -19.99
N GLY A 416 -7.87 -7.83 -19.04
CA GLY A 416 -6.46 -8.19 -18.91
C GLY A 416 -5.59 -7.18 -18.17
N GLN A 417 -6.09 -5.97 -17.87
CA GLN A 417 -5.40 -5.05 -16.95
C GLN A 417 -5.61 -5.48 -15.50
N PRO A 418 -4.60 -5.38 -14.62
CA PRO A 418 -4.79 -5.69 -13.21
C PRO A 418 -5.59 -4.58 -12.51
N ALA A 419 -6.26 -4.94 -11.41
CA ALA A 419 -6.73 -3.95 -10.44
C ALA A 419 -5.54 -3.19 -9.83
N VAL A 420 -5.78 -1.94 -9.48
CA VAL A 420 -4.75 -1.03 -8.95
C VAL A 420 -5.02 -0.79 -7.47
N VAL A 421 -4.09 -1.18 -6.61
CA VAL A 421 -4.08 -0.76 -5.20
C VAL A 421 -3.75 0.73 -5.18
N ALA A 422 -4.78 1.56 -5.04
CA ALA A 422 -4.68 3.00 -5.04
C ALA A 422 -4.06 3.51 -3.74
N CYS A 423 -4.41 2.94 -2.59
CA CYS A 423 -3.69 3.14 -1.33
C CYS A 423 -3.99 1.96 -0.39
N LEU A 424 -3.09 1.69 0.57
CA LEU A 424 -3.21 0.55 1.48
C LEU A 424 -3.03 1.01 2.92
N ASN A 425 -3.93 0.54 3.79
CA ASN A 425 -3.89 0.71 5.25
C ASN A 425 -3.70 2.16 5.73
N LEU A 426 -4.53 3.07 5.23
CA LEU A 426 -4.57 4.43 5.77
C LEU A 426 -5.18 4.40 7.16
N THR A 427 -4.43 4.84 8.17
CA THR A 427 -4.86 4.94 9.57
C THR A 427 -4.72 6.35 10.14
N SER A 428 -4.41 7.34 9.30
CA SER A 428 -4.14 8.71 9.77
C SER A 428 -5.33 9.39 10.46
N HIS A 429 -6.56 9.02 10.11
CA HIS A 429 -7.78 9.44 10.80
C HIS A 429 -7.89 8.88 12.22
N LEU A 430 -7.04 7.92 12.59
CA LEU A 430 -6.94 7.30 13.91
C LEU A 430 -5.79 7.85 14.75
N GLY A 431 -4.98 8.75 14.19
CA GLY A 431 -3.93 9.48 14.89
C GLY A 431 -2.52 9.20 14.35
N GLY A 432 -1.97 10.21 13.67
CA GLY A 432 -0.58 10.24 13.20
C GLY A 432 -0.35 9.54 11.85
N VAL A 433 0.88 9.66 11.34
CA VAL A 433 1.25 9.08 10.04
C VAL A 433 1.65 7.61 10.13
N LEU A 434 2.19 7.19 11.27
CA LEU A 434 2.52 5.80 11.56
C LEU A 434 1.33 5.10 12.21
N ASP A 435 1.09 3.86 11.82
CA ASP A 435 -0.04 3.07 12.30
C ASP A 435 0.22 2.56 13.73
N ARG A 436 -0.53 3.11 14.69
CA ARG A 436 -0.49 2.75 16.12
C ARG A 436 -1.59 1.78 16.55
N THR A 437 -2.41 1.30 15.62
CA THR A 437 -3.50 0.38 15.93
C THR A 437 -2.97 -1.03 16.20
N ALA A 438 -3.76 -1.84 16.90
CA ALA A 438 -3.44 -3.24 17.11
C ALA A 438 -3.33 -3.97 15.76
N ALA A 439 -2.20 -4.64 15.54
CA ALA A 439 -2.11 -5.64 14.48
C ALA A 439 -3.05 -6.82 14.81
N GLY A 440 -3.38 -7.65 13.81
CA GLY A 440 -3.96 -8.97 14.08
C GLY A 440 -3.10 -9.79 15.05
N ALA A 441 -3.64 -10.91 15.54
CA ALA A 441 -2.90 -11.78 16.46
C ALA A 441 -1.74 -12.43 15.71
N LEU A 442 -0.57 -11.76 15.73
CA LEU A 442 0.76 -12.23 15.31
C LEU A 442 1.88 -11.36 15.87
#